data_AF-A0A8T3V5Z1-F1
#
_entry.id   AF-A0A8T3V5Z1-F1
#
_cell.length_a   1.000
_cell.length_b   1.000
_cell.length_c   1.000
_cell.angle_alpha   90.00
_cell.angle_beta   90.00
_cell.angle_gamma   90.00
#
_symmetry.space_group_name_H-M   'P 1'
#
loop_
_entity.id
_entity.type
_entity.pdbx_description
1 polymer ?
#
loop_
_entity_poly.entity_id
_entity_poly.type
_entity_poly.pdbx_seq_one_letter_code
_entity_poly.pdbx_strand_id
1 'polypeptide(L)'
;MKIVSIVGKKNTGKTSLTVKVIEELTKRGYNVASIKHSHHSIEMDKENTDTWKHKQAGANLVVGVGSTTFFNVKKEHDLNRILYMLKHFDDFDFVVIEGYKRYNYPKIITSPDVKDDYTIKEVDSFTIDEEGVSQLADLIEERGHDIVDTLFANNCGFNNGEVIASEIRQGNLSVDDLDTIHSYLSIDGKVVGLNRFVSDYFKQSVTGIINTLNLDEYNVDDIGKIELVIPNENAPKNAIDSKCSILINNDNLEINEFTKNIVSNSIKGMINAIKTEDDVKLIYVEIKNINSNDLRTADIALKTNNHDVEINDFTQGILKETIFAIVNTLKIDTEIKDIKIEVEER
;
A
#
# COMPACT_ATOMS: atom_id res chain seq x y z
N MET A 1 -7.85 -9.27 -6.47
CA MET A 1 -8.78 -9.81 -5.46
C MET A 1 -10.04 -8.96 -5.37
N LYS A 2 -11.23 -9.54 -5.55
CA LYS A 2 -12.55 -8.90 -5.42
C LYS A 2 -13.26 -9.40 -4.15
N ILE A 3 -13.82 -8.49 -3.37
CA ILE A 3 -14.40 -8.79 -2.05
C ILE A 3 -15.92 -8.66 -2.10
N VAL A 4 -16.63 -9.64 -1.52
CA VAL A 4 -18.09 -9.59 -1.32
C VAL A 4 -18.46 -10.11 0.07
N SER A 5 -19.51 -9.53 0.67
CA SER A 5 -20.08 -9.99 1.93
C SER A 5 -21.45 -10.64 1.76
N ILE A 6 -21.68 -11.77 2.44
CA ILE A 6 -22.96 -12.43 2.57
C ILE A 6 -23.49 -12.18 3.98
N VAL A 7 -24.63 -11.49 4.06
CA VAL A 7 -25.12 -10.91 5.31
C VAL A 7 -26.57 -11.30 5.58
N GLY A 8 -26.89 -11.66 6.82
CA GLY A 8 -28.24 -12.04 7.20
C GLY A 8 -28.48 -12.05 8.70
N LYS A 9 -29.72 -12.35 9.09
CA LYS A 9 -30.04 -12.73 10.48
C LYS A 9 -29.59 -14.18 10.72
N LYS A 10 -29.70 -14.63 11.97
CA LYS A 10 -29.48 -16.04 12.29
C LYS A 10 -30.58 -16.86 11.59
N ASN A 11 -30.24 -18.06 11.11
CA ASN A 11 -31.17 -19.00 10.45
C ASN A 11 -31.78 -18.53 9.13
N THR A 12 -31.14 -17.60 8.41
CA THR A 12 -31.56 -17.18 7.06
C THR A 12 -30.71 -17.82 5.96
N GLY A 13 -30.23 -19.05 6.19
CA GLY A 13 -29.42 -19.83 5.23
C GLY A 13 -28.13 -19.19 4.72
N LYS A 14 -27.63 -18.13 5.37
CA LYS A 14 -26.44 -17.38 4.95
C LYS A 14 -25.20 -18.26 4.75
N THR A 15 -24.95 -19.23 5.64
CA THR A 15 -23.82 -20.15 5.50
C THR A 15 -23.98 -21.07 4.30
N SER A 16 -25.20 -21.57 4.05
CA SER A 16 -25.49 -22.39 2.86
C SER A 16 -25.30 -21.59 1.58
N LEU A 17 -25.73 -20.33 1.54
CA LEU A 17 -25.49 -19.44 0.41
C LEU A 17 -23.99 -19.17 0.20
N THR A 18 -23.24 -18.93 1.28
CA THR A 18 -21.79 -18.73 1.20
C THR A 18 -21.08 -19.93 0.59
N VAL A 19 -21.44 -21.15 1.01
CA VAL A 19 -20.86 -22.38 0.43
C VAL A 19 -21.18 -22.47 -1.07
N LYS A 20 -22.46 -22.30 -1.47
CA LYS A 20 -22.87 -22.35 -2.88
C LYS A 20 -22.12 -21.33 -3.75
N VAL A 21 -21.92 -20.12 -3.26
CA VAL A 21 -21.18 -19.06 -3.97
C VAL A 21 -19.69 -19.43 -4.10
N ILE A 22 -19.06 -19.92 -3.04
CA ILE A 22 -17.65 -20.36 -3.08
C ILE A 22 -17.48 -21.52 -4.07
N GLU A 23 -18.39 -22.50 -4.04
CA GLU A 23 -18.39 -23.64 -4.97
C GLU A 23 -18.51 -23.19 -6.42
N GLU A 24 -19.43 -22.27 -6.73
CA GLU A 24 -19.61 -21.76 -8.09
C GLU A 24 -18.39 -20.95 -8.58
N LEU A 25 -17.84 -20.06 -7.77
CA LEU A 25 -16.62 -19.33 -8.13
C LEU A 25 -15.41 -20.26 -8.33
N THR A 26 -15.25 -21.26 -7.45
CA THR A 26 -14.17 -22.25 -7.58
C THR A 26 -14.36 -23.10 -8.85
N LYS A 27 -15.60 -23.50 -9.16
CA LYS A 27 -15.95 -24.24 -10.37
C LYS A 27 -15.63 -23.47 -11.65
N ARG A 28 -15.71 -22.13 -11.61
CA ARG A 28 -15.28 -21.23 -12.69
C ARG A 28 -13.76 -21.09 -12.83
N GLY A 29 -12.99 -21.70 -11.93
CA GLY A 29 -11.52 -21.72 -11.96
C GLY A 29 -10.86 -20.62 -11.14
N TYR A 30 -11.62 -19.89 -10.32
CA TYR A 30 -11.08 -18.84 -9.47
C TYR A 30 -10.45 -19.38 -8.19
N ASN A 31 -9.40 -18.70 -7.72
CA ASN A 31 -8.83 -18.91 -6.39
C ASN A 31 -9.64 -18.11 -5.34
N VAL A 32 -10.29 -18.80 -4.39
CA VAL A 32 -11.26 -18.18 -3.48
C VAL A 32 -10.83 -18.34 -2.03
N ALA A 33 -10.70 -17.22 -1.33
CA ALA A 33 -10.59 -17.17 0.12
C ALA A 33 -11.96 -16.92 0.77
N SER A 34 -12.13 -17.33 2.02
CA SER A 34 -13.35 -17.04 2.80
C SER A 34 -13.03 -16.53 4.19
N ILE A 35 -13.86 -15.62 4.68
CA ILE A 35 -13.77 -15.07 6.03
C ILE A 35 -15.12 -15.25 6.71
N LYS A 36 -15.14 -15.79 7.93
CA LYS A 36 -16.37 -15.90 8.72
C LYS A 36 -16.26 -15.07 9.99
N HIS A 37 -17.15 -14.10 10.14
CA HIS A 37 -17.26 -13.29 11.34
C HIS A 37 -18.28 -13.88 12.32
N SER A 38 -17.86 -14.09 13.57
CA SER A 38 -18.70 -14.58 14.66
C SER A 38 -18.70 -13.57 15.80
N HIS A 39 -19.89 -13.32 16.38
CA HIS A 39 -20.01 -12.55 17.63
C HIS A 39 -19.64 -13.37 18.88
N HIS A 40 -19.36 -14.66 18.71
CA HIS A 40 -18.91 -15.57 19.76
C HIS A 40 -17.43 -15.92 19.55
N SER A 41 -16.73 -16.21 20.64
CA SER A 41 -15.36 -16.71 20.61
C SER A 41 -15.25 -17.91 19.69
N ILE A 42 -14.30 -17.87 18.76
CA ILE A 42 -13.98 -18.97 17.85
C ILE A 42 -12.83 -19.75 18.49
N GLU A 43 -13.12 -20.97 18.97
CA GLU A 43 -12.08 -21.95 19.27
C GLU A 43 -12.07 -23.01 18.18
N MET A 44 -11.00 -23.01 17.37
CA MET A 44 -10.76 -24.05 16.37
C MET A 44 -9.93 -25.21 16.91
N ASP A 45 -9.22 -25.00 18.02
CA ASP A 45 -8.40 -26.02 18.65
C ASP A 45 -9.21 -26.80 19.69
N LYS A 46 -8.84 -28.05 19.94
CA LYS A 46 -9.48 -28.87 20.97
C LYS A 46 -8.77 -28.67 22.30
N GLU A 47 -9.54 -28.61 23.38
CA GLU A 47 -8.98 -28.51 24.72
C GLU A 47 -7.97 -29.65 24.99
N ASN A 48 -6.86 -29.32 25.65
CA ASN A 48 -5.78 -30.24 26.03
C ASN A 48 -4.93 -30.86 24.90
N THR A 49 -5.11 -30.45 23.64
CA THR A 49 -4.13 -30.76 22.56
C THR A 49 -2.82 -30.00 22.78
N ASP A 50 -1.76 -30.42 22.08
CA ASP A 50 -0.45 -29.77 22.20
C ASP A 50 -0.50 -28.31 21.76
N THR A 51 -1.19 -28.02 20.64
CA THR A 51 -1.37 -26.65 20.14
C THR A 51 -2.23 -25.79 21.07
N TRP A 52 -3.21 -26.38 21.76
CA TRP A 52 -3.98 -25.69 22.78
C TRP A 52 -3.09 -25.35 23.99
N LYS A 53 -2.28 -26.32 24.46
CA LYS A 53 -1.34 -26.10 25.57
C LYS A 53 -0.30 -25.01 25.23
N HIS A 54 0.19 -24.96 23.99
CA HIS A 54 1.10 -23.90 23.53
C HIS A 54 0.44 -22.51 23.65
N LYS A 55 -0.83 -22.38 23.24
CA LYS A 55 -1.59 -21.14 23.36
C LYS A 55 -1.79 -20.73 24.82
N GLN A 56 -2.18 -21.68 25.67
CA GLN A 56 -2.37 -21.43 27.11
C GLN A 56 -1.06 -21.10 27.84
N ALA A 57 0.07 -21.64 27.38
CA ALA A 57 1.40 -21.27 27.87
C ALA A 57 1.80 -19.83 27.52
N GLY A 58 1.06 -19.14 26.65
CA GLY A 58 1.24 -17.72 26.37
C GLY A 58 1.60 -17.39 24.92
N ALA A 59 1.68 -18.37 24.02
CA ALA A 59 1.93 -18.12 22.60
C ALA A 59 0.85 -17.20 22.00
N ASN A 60 1.27 -16.11 21.36
CA ASN A 60 0.35 -15.19 20.65
C ASN A 60 -0.08 -15.74 19.29
N LEU A 61 0.72 -16.63 18.70
CA LEU A 61 0.46 -17.36 17.48
C LEU A 61 0.91 -18.81 17.70
N VAL A 62 0.03 -19.76 17.39
CA VAL A 62 0.36 -21.19 17.31
C VAL A 62 0.12 -21.64 15.87
N VAL A 63 1.12 -22.29 15.28
CA VAL A 63 1.03 -22.85 13.91
C VAL A 63 1.13 -24.36 14.01
N GLY A 64 0.11 -25.06 13.49
CA GLY A 64 0.17 -26.50 13.30
C GLY A 64 0.45 -26.82 11.83
N VAL A 65 1.41 -27.70 11.58
CA VAL A 65 1.84 -28.09 10.23
C VAL A 65 1.77 -29.61 10.08
N GLY A 66 1.11 -30.07 9.03
CA GLY A 66 0.96 -31.49 8.67
C GLY A 66 0.55 -31.63 7.20
N SER A 67 -0.46 -32.46 6.90
CA SER A 67 -1.09 -32.48 5.57
C SER A 67 -1.85 -31.18 5.24
N THR A 68 -2.13 -30.37 6.25
CA THR A 68 -2.66 -29.02 6.17
C THR A 68 -1.93 -28.12 7.17
N THR A 69 -2.00 -26.81 6.95
CA THR A 69 -1.44 -25.81 7.86
C THR A 69 -2.59 -25.02 8.47
N PHE A 70 -2.54 -24.79 9.78
CA PHE A 70 -3.48 -23.88 10.45
C PHE A 70 -2.75 -22.88 11.34
N PHE A 71 -3.33 -21.69 11.44
CA PHE A 71 -2.84 -20.59 12.25
C PHE A 71 -3.88 -20.28 13.33
N ASN A 72 -3.47 -20.31 14.60
CA ASN A 72 -4.30 -19.95 15.74
C ASN A 72 -3.74 -18.70 16.42
N VAL A 73 -4.35 -17.56 16.11
CA VAL A 73 -3.95 -16.24 16.64
C VAL A 73 -4.73 -15.96 17.92
N LYS A 74 -4.02 -15.49 18.96
CA LYS A 74 -4.63 -15.19 20.28
C LYS A 74 -5.49 -13.93 20.27
N LYS A 75 -5.12 -12.93 19.48
CA LYS A 75 -5.80 -11.63 19.39
C LYS A 75 -6.66 -11.55 18.13
N GLU A 76 -7.79 -10.86 18.26
CA GLU A 76 -8.59 -10.46 17.10
C GLU A 76 -7.81 -9.48 16.23
N HIS A 77 -8.00 -9.58 14.92
CA HIS A 77 -7.49 -8.64 13.94
C HIS A 77 -8.66 -7.95 13.24
N ASP A 78 -8.47 -6.67 12.93
CA ASP A 78 -9.38 -5.92 12.05
C ASP A 78 -9.47 -6.59 10.67
N LEU A 79 -10.62 -6.43 10.00
CA LEU A 79 -10.87 -7.05 8.71
C LEU A 79 -9.88 -6.59 7.63
N ASN A 80 -9.55 -5.30 7.57
CA ASN A 80 -8.60 -4.80 6.56
C ASN A 80 -7.20 -5.38 6.80
N ARG A 81 -6.79 -5.58 8.06
CA ARG A 81 -5.57 -6.32 8.38
C ARG A 81 -5.62 -7.78 7.89
N ILE A 82 -6.74 -8.48 8.06
CA ILE A 82 -6.90 -9.86 7.59
C ILE A 82 -6.85 -9.91 6.06
N LEU A 83 -7.61 -9.05 5.39
CA LEU A 83 -7.63 -8.94 3.92
C LEU A 83 -6.24 -8.64 3.37
N TYR A 84 -5.49 -7.77 4.06
CA TYR A 84 -4.10 -7.52 3.75
C TYR A 84 -3.25 -8.79 3.88
N MET A 85 -3.32 -9.50 5.03
CA MET A 85 -2.58 -10.75 5.20
C MET A 85 -2.89 -11.79 4.10
N LEU A 86 -4.14 -11.86 3.64
CA LEU A 86 -4.52 -12.74 2.52
C LEU A 86 -3.78 -12.40 1.23
N LYS A 87 -3.57 -11.12 0.91
CA LYS A 87 -2.75 -10.69 -0.25
C LYS A 87 -1.28 -11.12 -0.16
N HIS A 88 -0.78 -11.43 1.03
CA HIS A 88 0.57 -11.99 1.22
C HIS A 88 0.58 -13.51 1.28
N PHE A 89 -0.59 -14.11 1.48
CA PHE A 89 -0.71 -15.55 1.68
C PHE A 89 -0.80 -16.28 0.34
N ASP A 90 -1.58 -15.75 -0.60
CA ASP A 90 -1.74 -16.31 -1.95
C ASP A 90 -2.39 -15.28 -2.91
N ASP A 91 -2.36 -15.57 -4.20
CA ASP A 91 -3.02 -14.79 -5.25
C ASP A 91 -4.50 -15.16 -5.36
N PHE A 92 -5.31 -14.66 -4.41
CA PHE A 92 -6.76 -14.87 -4.41
C PHE A 92 -7.50 -13.96 -5.38
N ASP A 93 -8.33 -14.54 -6.23
CA ASP A 93 -9.25 -13.80 -7.11
C ASP A 93 -10.42 -13.21 -6.33
N PHE A 94 -10.98 -13.97 -5.39
CA PHE A 94 -12.15 -13.57 -4.59
C PHE A 94 -11.98 -13.79 -3.09
N VAL A 95 -12.59 -12.91 -2.29
CA VAL A 95 -12.83 -13.13 -0.86
C VAL A 95 -14.32 -13.07 -0.57
N VAL A 96 -14.87 -14.19 -0.08
CA VAL A 96 -16.27 -14.27 0.33
C VAL A 96 -16.37 -14.18 1.86
N ILE A 97 -17.01 -13.12 2.35
CA ILE A 97 -17.13 -12.81 3.77
C ILE A 97 -18.52 -13.19 4.28
N GLU A 98 -18.65 -14.17 5.18
CA GLU A 98 -19.88 -14.39 5.94
C GLU A 98 -19.89 -13.47 7.18
N GLY A 99 -20.69 -12.39 7.15
CA GLY A 99 -20.86 -11.48 8.29
C GLY A 99 -20.37 -10.05 8.03
N TYR A 100 -19.73 -9.42 9.04
CA TYR A 100 -19.23 -8.02 8.97
C TYR A 100 -20.23 -6.98 8.44
N LYS A 101 -21.43 -6.93 9.02
CA LYS A 101 -22.55 -6.03 8.62
C LYS A 101 -22.17 -4.56 8.40
N ARG A 102 -21.18 -4.05 9.13
CA ARG A 102 -20.82 -2.62 9.17
C ARG A 102 -19.74 -2.21 8.17
N TYR A 103 -19.13 -3.16 7.44
CA TYR A 103 -18.09 -2.82 6.46
C TYR A 103 -18.67 -2.39 5.12
N ASN A 104 -17.89 -1.64 4.35
CA ASN A 104 -18.27 -0.97 3.11
C ASN A 104 -18.07 -1.81 1.84
N TYR A 105 -18.07 -3.14 1.96
CA TYR A 105 -17.99 -4.05 0.82
C TYR A 105 -19.38 -4.38 0.24
N PRO A 106 -19.49 -4.76 -1.04
CA PRO A 106 -20.75 -5.14 -1.67
C PRO A 106 -21.39 -6.31 -0.92
N LYS A 107 -22.71 -6.23 -0.69
CA LYS A 107 -23.44 -7.18 0.16
C LYS A 107 -24.54 -7.91 -0.58
N ILE A 108 -24.50 -9.23 -0.52
CA ILE A 108 -25.66 -10.08 -0.81
C ILE A 108 -26.36 -10.34 0.53
N ILE A 109 -27.62 -9.92 0.65
CA ILE A 109 -28.39 -10.05 1.89
C ILE A 109 -29.39 -11.20 1.81
N THR A 110 -29.57 -11.92 2.91
CA THR A 110 -30.61 -12.96 3.04
C THR A 110 -31.75 -12.57 3.98
N SER A 111 -31.82 -11.30 4.37
CA SER A 111 -32.90 -10.75 5.19
C SER A 111 -33.02 -9.24 4.94
N PRO A 112 -34.23 -8.70 4.73
CA PRO A 112 -34.44 -7.27 4.50
C PRO A 112 -33.89 -6.37 5.62
N ASP A 113 -33.86 -6.87 6.87
CA ASP A 113 -33.48 -6.10 8.06
C ASP A 113 -32.00 -5.69 8.11
N VAL A 114 -31.17 -6.28 7.26
CA VAL A 114 -29.73 -5.95 7.16
C VAL A 114 -29.42 -5.15 5.90
N LYS A 115 -30.44 -4.70 5.17
CA LYS A 115 -30.27 -3.86 3.99
C LYS A 115 -29.64 -2.52 4.37
N ASP A 116 -28.66 -2.14 3.59
CA ASP A 116 -27.94 -0.87 3.68
C ASP A 116 -27.50 -0.42 2.29
N ASP A 117 -26.76 0.70 2.24
CA ASP A 117 -26.30 1.30 0.99
C ASP A 117 -25.32 0.42 0.20
N TYR A 118 -24.75 -0.63 0.81
CA TYR A 118 -23.82 -1.55 0.15
C TYR A 118 -24.52 -2.82 -0.36
N THR A 119 -25.82 -2.93 -0.18
CA THR A 119 -26.60 -4.08 -0.63
C THR A 119 -26.73 -4.10 -2.15
N ILE A 120 -26.11 -5.10 -2.79
CA ILE A 120 -26.19 -5.30 -4.24
C ILE A 120 -27.31 -6.27 -4.64
N LYS A 121 -27.70 -7.19 -3.75
CA LYS A 121 -28.77 -8.16 -4.03
C LYS A 121 -29.40 -8.69 -2.74
N GLU A 122 -30.71 -8.86 -2.75
CA GLU A 122 -31.46 -9.63 -1.75
C GLU A 122 -31.82 -11.01 -2.33
N VAL A 123 -31.61 -12.06 -1.53
CA VAL A 123 -31.73 -13.45 -1.95
C VAL A 123 -32.41 -14.28 -0.87
N ASP A 124 -33.43 -15.05 -1.26
CA ASP A 124 -33.89 -16.15 -0.43
C ASP A 124 -32.99 -17.38 -0.63
N SER A 125 -32.09 -17.59 0.34
CA SER A 125 -31.12 -18.69 0.33
C SER A 125 -31.74 -20.09 0.29
N PHE A 126 -33.02 -20.24 0.67
CA PHE A 126 -33.68 -21.54 0.71
C PHE A 126 -34.28 -21.96 -0.63
N THR A 127 -34.56 -20.99 -1.50
CA THR A 127 -35.22 -21.21 -2.79
C THR A 127 -34.30 -20.97 -3.98
N ILE A 128 -33.13 -20.38 -3.78
CA ILE A 128 -32.13 -20.17 -4.84
C ILE A 128 -31.61 -21.51 -5.42
N ASP A 129 -31.77 -21.64 -6.74
CA ASP A 129 -31.31 -22.75 -7.56
C ASP A 129 -29.90 -22.49 -8.14
N GLU A 130 -29.40 -23.42 -8.96
CA GLU A 130 -28.08 -23.33 -9.57
C GLU A 130 -27.95 -22.13 -10.51
N GLU A 131 -29.00 -21.82 -11.29
CA GLU A 131 -29.01 -20.65 -12.17
C GLU A 131 -28.93 -19.35 -11.37
N GLY A 132 -29.71 -19.25 -10.29
CA GLY A 132 -29.64 -18.10 -9.39
C GLY A 132 -28.25 -17.93 -8.75
N VAL A 133 -27.59 -19.02 -8.35
CA VAL A 133 -26.21 -18.96 -7.82
C VAL A 133 -25.23 -18.50 -8.90
N SER A 134 -25.37 -18.98 -10.13
CA SER A 134 -24.57 -18.53 -11.27
C SER A 134 -24.73 -17.03 -11.51
N GLN A 135 -25.96 -16.51 -11.48
CA GLN A 135 -26.23 -15.07 -11.61
C GLN A 135 -25.64 -14.25 -10.44
N LEU A 136 -25.57 -14.82 -9.24
CA LEU A 136 -24.87 -14.17 -8.12
C LEU A 136 -23.37 -14.11 -8.35
N ALA A 137 -22.76 -15.17 -8.89
CA ALA A 137 -21.35 -15.17 -9.24
C ALA A 137 -21.05 -14.09 -10.30
N ASP A 138 -21.88 -13.96 -11.33
CA ASP A 138 -21.75 -12.88 -12.33
C ASP A 138 -21.81 -11.49 -11.68
N LEU A 139 -22.75 -11.29 -10.75
CA LEU A 139 -22.87 -10.04 -10.01
C LEU A 139 -21.67 -9.77 -9.10
N ILE A 140 -21.10 -10.80 -8.48
CA ILE A 140 -19.88 -10.71 -7.66
C ILE A 140 -18.68 -10.34 -8.52
N GLU A 141 -18.56 -10.93 -9.71
CA GLU A 141 -17.55 -10.58 -10.69
C GLU A 141 -17.70 -9.12 -11.14
N GLU A 142 -18.92 -8.65 -11.39
CA GLU A 142 -19.19 -7.27 -11.82
C GLU A 142 -18.95 -6.24 -10.70
N ARG A 143 -19.47 -6.51 -9.49
CA ARG A 143 -19.59 -5.50 -8.42
C ARG A 143 -18.54 -5.65 -7.32
N GLY A 144 -17.89 -6.80 -7.22
CA GLY A 144 -16.81 -7.02 -6.28
C GLY A 144 -15.63 -6.10 -6.58
N HIS A 145 -15.06 -5.51 -5.53
CA HIS A 145 -13.90 -4.62 -5.65
C HIS A 145 -12.85 -4.98 -4.60
N ASP A 146 -11.63 -4.48 -4.80
CA ASP A 146 -10.52 -4.68 -3.85
C ASP A 146 -10.75 -3.87 -2.55
N ILE A 147 -9.80 -3.95 -1.61
CA ILE A 147 -9.78 -3.19 -0.36
C ILE A 147 -9.88 -1.71 -0.70
N VAL A 148 -10.96 -1.05 -0.29
CA VAL A 148 -11.26 0.32 -0.78
C VAL A 148 -10.24 1.35 -0.31
N ASP A 149 -9.67 1.14 0.89
CA ASP A 149 -8.55 1.94 1.40
C ASP A 149 -7.29 1.82 0.53
N THR A 150 -7.29 0.88 -0.42
CA THR A 150 -6.21 0.64 -1.38
C THR A 150 -6.60 0.96 -2.83
N LEU A 151 -7.73 1.65 -3.09
CA LEU A 151 -8.18 2.02 -4.44
C LEU A 151 -7.96 3.51 -4.74
N PHE A 152 -7.85 3.87 -6.02
CA PHE A 152 -7.65 5.26 -6.49
C PHE A 152 -8.56 5.66 -7.65
N ALA A 153 -9.32 6.73 -7.47
CA ALA A 153 -9.96 7.43 -8.59
C ALA A 153 -8.96 8.44 -9.19
N ASN A 154 -8.80 8.43 -10.52
CA ASN A 154 -7.84 9.27 -11.26
C ASN A 154 -7.91 10.79 -10.96
N ASN A 155 -9.03 11.28 -10.40
CA ASN A 155 -9.29 12.70 -10.16
C ASN A 155 -9.54 13.08 -8.67
N CYS A 156 -9.33 12.19 -7.70
CA CYS A 156 -9.56 12.53 -6.28
C CYS A 156 -8.28 13.03 -5.59
N GLY A 157 -8.32 14.26 -5.07
CA GLY A 157 -7.20 14.89 -4.33
C GLY A 157 -6.88 14.28 -2.96
N PHE A 158 -7.69 13.34 -2.46
CA PHE A 158 -7.46 12.58 -1.22
C PHE A 158 -8.02 11.16 -1.37
N ASN A 159 -7.28 10.15 -0.89
CA ASN A 159 -7.80 8.79 -0.80
C ASN A 159 -8.69 8.67 0.44
N ASN A 160 -9.99 8.56 0.24
CA ASN A 160 -10.93 8.19 1.29
C ASN A 160 -11.72 6.97 0.80
N GLY A 161 -11.46 5.81 1.42
CA GLY A 161 -12.11 4.55 1.05
C GLY A 161 -13.64 4.61 1.11
N GLU A 162 -14.22 5.42 1.98
CA GLU A 162 -15.69 5.58 2.05
C GLU A 162 -16.24 6.36 0.85
N VAL A 163 -15.53 7.39 0.38
CA VAL A 163 -15.91 8.16 -0.81
C VAL A 163 -15.77 7.30 -2.06
N ILE A 164 -14.68 6.54 -2.19
CA ILE A 164 -14.48 5.64 -3.34
C ILE A 164 -15.57 4.55 -3.36
N ALA A 165 -15.87 3.93 -2.22
CA ALA A 165 -16.94 2.94 -2.12
C ALA A 165 -18.30 3.54 -2.55
N SER A 166 -18.53 4.82 -2.22
CA SER A 166 -19.74 5.53 -2.64
C SER A 166 -19.84 5.74 -4.15
N GLU A 167 -18.75 6.14 -4.80
CA GLU A 167 -18.73 6.41 -6.25
C GLU A 167 -18.86 5.12 -7.08
N ILE A 168 -18.19 4.03 -6.67
CA ILE A 168 -18.32 2.71 -7.29
C ILE A 168 -19.79 2.27 -7.27
N ARG A 169 -20.43 2.42 -6.10
CA ARG A 169 -21.84 2.08 -5.92
C ARG A 169 -22.77 2.87 -6.83
N GLN A 170 -22.56 4.19 -6.95
CA GLN A 170 -23.41 5.05 -7.77
C GLN A 170 -23.26 4.76 -9.27
N GLY A 171 -22.28 3.94 -9.66
CA GLY A 171 -21.94 3.69 -11.06
C GLY A 171 -21.21 4.87 -11.70
N ASN A 172 -20.77 5.84 -10.88
CA ASN A 172 -20.00 6.99 -11.33
C ASN A 172 -18.53 6.63 -11.58
N LEU A 173 -18.09 5.49 -11.03
CA LEU A 173 -16.72 5.01 -11.09
C LEU A 173 -16.73 3.51 -11.36
N SER A 174 -16.20 3.06 -12.49
CA SER A 174 -16.00 1.62 -12.69
C SER A 174 -14.85 1.15 -11.81
N VAL A 175 -14.91 -0.11 -11.35
CA VAL A 175 -13.75 -0.76 -10.72
C VAL A 175 -12.59 -0.86 -11.73
N ASP A 176 -12.89 -0.90 -13.02
CA ASP A 176 -11.89 -0.90 -14.10
C ASP A 176 -11.27 0.49 -14.34
N ASP A 177 -11.92 1.57 -13.88
CA ASP A 177 -11.39 2.94 -13.93
C ASP A 177 -10.50 3.27 -12.73
N LEU A 178 -10.45 2.38 -11.73
CA LEU A 178 -9.62 2.49 -10.54
C LEU A 178 -8.24 1.89 -10.82
N ASP A 179 -7.21 2.70 -10.68
CA ASP A 179 -5.84 2.21 -10.76
C ASP A 179 -5.57 1.33 -9.52
N THR A 180 -5.05 0.12 -9.75
CA THR A 180 -4.64 -0.76 -8.66
C THR A 180 -3.31 -0.25 -8.09
N ILE A 181 -3.22 -0.17 -6.76
CA ILE A 181 -2.00 0.27 -6.08
C ILE A 181 -0.80 -0.60 -6.51
N HIS A 182 0.29 0.07 -6.91
CA HIS A 182 1.58 -0.59 -7.10
C HIS A 182 2.45 -0.67 -5.82
N SER A 183 2.12 0.11 -4.78
CA SER A 183 2.84 0.13 -3.49
C SER A 183 1.96 0.62 -2.34
N TYR A 184 1.87 -0.13 -1.25
CA TYR A 184 1.14 0.25 -0.03
C TYR A 184 2.09 0.46 1.14
N LEU A 185 1.64 1.21 2.16
CA LEU A 185 2.36 1.40 3.41
C LEU A 185 1.58 0.79 4.57
N SER A 186 2.24 0.00 5.42
CA SER A 186 1.68 -0.44 6.70
C SER A 186 2.44 0.21 7.84
N ILE A 187 1.74 0.91 8.73
CA ILE A 187 2.31 1.52 9.95
C ILE A 187 1.69 0.82 11.16
N ASP A 188 2.53 0.19 11.99
CA ASP A 188 2.11 -0.62 13.14
C ASP A 188 1.03 -1.66 12.78
N GLY A 189 1.11 -2.20 11.56
CA GLY A 189 0.19 -3.20 11.07
C GLY A 189 -1.16 -2.67 10.60
N LYS A 190 -1.35 -1.35 10.53
CA LYS A 190 -2.49 -0.69 9.89
C LYS A 190 -2.11 -0.27 8.48
N VAL A 191 -2.94 -0.61 7.50
CA VAL A 191 -2.74 -0.20 6.11
C VAL A 191 -3.06 1.29 5.98
N VAL A 192 -2.16 2.03 5.35
CA VAL A 192 -2.29 3.45 5.05
C VAL A 192 -2.36 3.61 3.55
N GLY A 193 -3.48 4.13 3.04
CA GLY A 193 -3.62 4.48 1.63
C GLY A 193 -2.66 5.60 1.24
N LEU A 194 -1.86 5.39 0.20
CA LEU A 194 -0.90 6.36 -0.33
C LEU A 194 -1.44 6.96 -1.62
N ASN A 195 -1.62 8.29 -1.71
CA ASN A 195 -2.07 8.90 -2.97
C ASN A 195 -1.17 8.51 -4.17
N ARG A 196 -1.70 8.57 -5.41
CA ARG A 196 -0.98 8.15 -6.63
C ARG A 196 0.44 8.70 -6.69
N PHE A 197 0.60 9.99 -6.41
CA PHE A 197 1.90 10.64 -6.39
C PHE A 197 2.86 9.99 -5.37
N VAL A 198 2.44 9.80 -4.13
CA VAL A 198 3.26 9.18 -3.08
C VAL A 198 3.57 7.72 -3.43
N SER A 199 2.59 6.97 -3.95
CA SER A 199 2.78 5.59 -4.41
C SER A 199 3.82 5.51 -5.52
N ASP A 200 3.70 6.35 -6.56
CA ASP A 200 4.64 6.35 -7.70
C ASP A 200 6.05 6.73 -7.24
N TYR A 201 6.17 7.73 -6.35
CA TYR A 201 7.44 8.12 -5.76
C TYR A 201 8.10 6.97 -4.99
N PHE A 202 7.35 6.29 -4.10
CA PHE A 202 7.87 5.14 -3.36
C PHE A 202 8.29 4.01 -4.29
N LYS A 203 7.46 3.65 -5.26
CA LYS A 203 7.77 2.60 -6.25
C LYS A 203 9.06 2.92 -7.00
N GLN A 204 9.17 4.10 -7.59
CA GLN A 204 10.36 4.49 -8.37
C GLN A 204 11.61 4.55 -7.50
N SER A 205 11.52 5.10 -6.29
CA SER A 205 12.65 5.20 -5.37
C SER A 205 13.15 3.82 -4.94
N VAL A 206 12.24 2.93 -4.53
CA VAL A 206 12.58 1.58 -4.07
C VAL A 206 13.11 0.72 -5.22
N THR A 207 12.46 0.74 -6.38
CA THR A 207 12.94 0.02 -7.57
C THR A 207 14.29 0.55 -8.03
N GLY A 208 14.50 1.87 -8.00
CA GLY A 208 15.79 2.49 -8.30
C GLY A 208 16.91 1.98 -7.39
N ILE A 209 16.67 1.91 -6.08
CA ILE A 209 17.62 1.33 -5.12
C ILE A 209 17.87 -0.15 -5.43
N ILE A 210 16.83 -0.94 -5.62
CA ILE A 210 16.95 -2.39 -5.86
C ILE A 210 17.75 -2.70 -7.12
N ASN A 211 17.58 -1.92 -8.20
CA ASN A 211 18.33 -2.07 -9.43
C ASN A 211 19.85 -1.79 -9.27
N THR A 212 20.26 -1.17 -8.17
CA THR A 212 21.70 -0.98 -7.83
C THR A 212 22.28 -2.11 -7.00
N LEU A 213 21.45 -3.04 -6.50
CA LEU A 213 21.89 -4.17 -5.68
C LEU A 213 22.33 -5.34 -6.56
N ASN A 214 23.37 -6.06 -6.12
CA ASN A 214 23.81 -7.29 -6.78
C ASN A 214 22.90 -8.46 -6.38
N LEU A 215 21.74 -8.58 -7.03
CA LEU A 215 20.72 -9.57 -6.69
C LEU A 215 21.12 -11.00 -7.10
N ASP A 216 22.01 -11.16 -8.08
CA ASP A 216 22.53 -12.44 -8.54
C ASP A 216 23.22 -13.22 -7.39
N GLU A 217 23.88 -12.52 -6.46
CA GLU A 217 24.50 -13.13 -5.27
C GLU A 217 23.47 -13.76 -4.31
N TYR A 218 22.21 -13.36 -4.42
CA TYR A 218 21.09 -13.84 -3.60
C TYR A 218 20.13 -14.76 -4.36
N ASN A 219 20.47 -15.15 -5.60
CA ASN A 219 19.62 -15.96 -6.50
C ASN A 219 18.22 -15.34 -6.70
N VAL A 220 18.15 -14.02 -6.89
CA VAL A 220 16.90 -13.31 -7.19
C VAL A 220 16.94 -12.85 -8.65
N ASP A 221 16.44 -13.69 -9.54
CA ASP A 221 16.48 -13.45 -10.99
C ASP A 221 15.25 -12.69 -11.51
N ASP A 222 14.06 -12.96 -10.95
CA ASP A 222 12.79 -12.33 -11.33
C ASP A 222 12.10 -11.70 -10.11
N ILE A 223 11.98 -10.37 -10.11
CA ILE A 223 11.37 -9.62 -9.01
C ILE A 223 9.87 -9.52 -9.22
N GLY A 224 9.11 -10.48 -8.68
CA GLY A 224 7.64 -10.42 -8.67
C GLY A 224 7.06 -9.48 -7.62
N LYS A 225 7.73 -9.35 -6.46
CA LYS A 225 7.25 -8.59 -5.30
C LYS A 225 8.42 -8.09 -4.45
N ILE A 226 8.26 -6.89 -3.88
CA ILE A 226 9.23 -6.26 -2.98
C ILE A 226 8.54 -6.01 -1.64
N GLU A 227 9.13 -6.50 -0.54
CA GLU A 227 8.70 -6.21 0.82
C GLU A 227 9.80 -5.45 1.56
N LEU A 228 9.53 -4.19 1.93
CA LEU A 228 10.46 -3.36 2.70
C LEU A 228 10.03 -3.33 4.18
N VAL A 229 10.83 -3.92 5.05
CA VAL A 229 10.59 -3.93 6.50
C VAL A 229 11.57 -2.96 7.17
N ILE A 230 11.04 -1.87 7.72
CA ILE A 230 11.83 -0.89 8.46
C ILE A 230 11.53 -1.08 9.97
N PRO A 231 12.42 -1.74 10.73
CA PRO A 231 12.25 -1.84 12.17
C PRO A 231 12.41 -0.45 12.80
N ASN A 232 11.42 -0.01 13.57
CA ASN A 232 11.48 1.25 14.30
C ASN A 232 12.29 1.07 15.60
N GLU A 233 13.58 0.77 15.46
CA GLU A 233 14.52 0.76 16.58
C GLU A 233 15.12 2.15 16.71
N ASN A 234 14.58 2.93 17.64
CA ASN A 234 14.97 4.32 17.90
C ASN A 234 14.78 5.24 16.69
N ALA A 235 13.53 5.66 16.42
CA ALA A 235 13.30 6.89 15.67
C ALA A 235 14.26 7.97 16.21
N PRO A 236 15.14 8.57 15.37
CA PRO A 236 16.04 9.61 15.82
C PRO A 236 15.19 10.67 16.52
N LYS A 237 15.38 10.82 17.84
CA LYS A 237 14.60 11.76 18.66
C LYS A 237 14.80 13.22 18.24
N ASN A 238 15.75 13.47 17.34
CA ASN A 238 16.02 14.77 16.77
C ASN A 238 15.78 14.65 15.27
N ALA A 239 14.70 15.26 14.77
CA ALA A 239 14.76 15.81 13.43
C ALA A 239 16.02 16.67 13.39
N ILE A 240 16.96 16.33 12.51
CA ILE A 240 18.21 17.07 12.37
C ILE A 240 17.81 18.54 12.10
N ASP A 241 18.25 19.46 12.97
CA ASP A 241 17.97 20.90 12.88
C ASP A 241 18.81 21.49 11.74
N SER A 242 18.54 21.09 10.51
CA SER A 242 19.25 21.55 9.32
C SER A 242 18.53 22.74 8.70
N LYS A 243 19.27 23.81 8.40
CA LYS A 243 18.76 24.86 7.53
C LYS A 243 18.88 24.41 6.08
N CYS A 244 17.75 24.38 5.38
CA CYS A 244 17.70 24.13 3.94
C CYS A 244 17.21 25.38 3.21
N SER A 245 17.96 25.87 2.24
CA SER A 245 17.51 26.88 1.28
C SER A 245 17.43 26.26 -0.11
N ILE A 246 16.37 26.60 -0.87
CA ILE A 246 16.17 26.13 -2.23
C ILE A 246 15.89 27.36 -3.08
N LEU A 247 16.71 27.57 -4.11
CA LEU A 247 16.52 28.63 -5.10
C LEU A 247 16.18 28.00 -6.44
N ILE A 248 15.19 28.58 -7.12
CA ILE A 248 14.79 28.20 -8.47
C ILE A 248 14.96 29.41 -9.36
N ASN A 249 15.71 29.27 -10.46
CA ASN A 249 16.04 30.39 -11.34
C ASN A 249 16.65 31.59 -10.59
N ASN A 250 17.34 31.32 -9.47
CA ASN A 250 17.89 32.27 -8.50
C ASN A 250 16.88 32.98 -7.58
N ASP A 251 15.60 32.65 -7.65
CA ASP A 251 14.60 33.13 -6.70
C ASP A 251 14.46 32.14 -5.53
N ASN A 252 14.44 32.67 -4.31
CA ASN A 252 14.27 31.84 -3.11
C ASN A 252 12.85 31.27 -3.05
N LEU A 253 12.74 29.95 -2.93
CA LEU A 253 11.46 29.28 -2.82
C LEU A 253 11.02 29.21 -1.35
N GLU A 254 9.92 29.87 -1.01
CA GLU A 254 9.31 29.77 0.31
C GLU A 254 8.53 28.45 0.45
N ILE A 255 9.10 27.51 1.20
CA ILE A 255 8.47 26.23 1.57
C ILE A 255 8.44 26.03 3.08
N ASN A 256 7.51 25.20 3.54
CA ASN A 256 7.37 24.88 4.96
C ASN A 256 8.54 24.01 5.48
N GLU A 257 8.74 24.00 6.80
CA GLU A 257 9.84 23.29 7.47
C GLU A 257 9.81 21.77 7.27
N PHE A 258 8.62 21.17 7.14
CA PHE A 258 8.51 19.74 6.86
C PHE A 258 9.11 19.38 5.50
N THR A 259 8.77 20.15 4.46
CA THR A 259 9.33 19.99 3.11
C THR A 259 10.84 20.22 3.12
N LYS A 260 11.32 21.27 3.79
CA LYS A 260 12.77 21.52 3.96
C LYS A 260 13.50 20.33 4.58
N ASN A 261 12.92 19.71 5.60
CA ASN A 261 13.51 18.55 6.26
C ASN A 261 13.57 17.32 5.34
N ILE A 262 12.54 17.07 4.52
CA ILE A 262 12.58 15.99 3.53
C ILE A 262 13.69 16.23 2.52
N VAL A 263 13.76 17.42 1.93
CA VAL A 263 14.79 17.74 0.92
C VAL A 263 16.20 17.62 1.52
N SER A 264 16.40 18.22 2.70
CA SER A 264 17.67 18.17 3.43
C SER A 264 18.10 16.73 3.73
N ASN A 265 17.22 15.91 4.32
CA ASN A 265 17.56 14.54 4.69
C ASN A 265 17.82 13.65 3.47
N SER A 266 17.05 13.82 2.39
CA SER A 266 17.28 13.09 1.14
C SER A 266 18.64 13.45 0.53
N ILE A 267 18.97 14.74 0.45
CA ILE A 267 20.27 15.20 -0.08
C ILE A 267 21.41 14.71 0.80
N LYS A 268 21.33 14.89 2.12
CA LYS A 268 22.33 14.37 3.06
C LYS A 268 22.52 12.87 2.93
N GLY A 269 21.43 12.10 2.87
CA GLY A 269 21.47 10.66 2.67
C GLY A 269 22.21 10.26 1.39
N MET A 270 21.92 10.94 0.28
CA MET A 270 22.61 10.73 -0.99
C MET A 270 24.10 11.09 -0.91
N ILE A 271 24.46 12.21 -0.28
CA ILE A 271 25.86 12.66 -0.17
C ILE A 271 26.68 11.77 0.77
N ASN A 272 26.12 11.37 1.92
CA ASN A 272 26.79 10.44 2.83
C ASN A 272 27.08 9.08 2.17
N ALA A 273 26.22 8.65 1.23
CA ALA A 273 26.44 7.43 0.46
C ALA A 273 27.61 7.55 -0.54
N ILE A 274 28.00 8.77 -0.93
CA ILE A 274 29.05 9.05 -1.94
C ILE A 274 30.48 8.90 -1.36
N LYS A 275 30.66 8.46 -0.10
CA LYS A 275 31.97 8.37 0.59
C LYS A 275 32.75 9.70 0.52
N THR A 276 32.10 10.78 0.89
CA THR A 276 32.75 12.08 1.14
C THR A 276 33.46 12.09 2.50
N GLU A 277 34.11 13.20 2.87
CA GLU A 277 34.75 13.42 4.18
C GLU A 277 33.89 12.93 5.37
N ASP A 278 34.54 12.51 6.46
CA ASP A 278 33.86 11.90 7.63
C ASP A 278 32.90 12.85 8.38
N ASP A 279 32.93 14.17 8.12
CA ASP A 279 32.10 15.19 8.79
C ASP A 279 31.61 16.29 7.81
N VAL A 280 30.51 16.03 7.09
CA VAL A 280 29.91 16.96 6.12
C VAL A 280 28.89 17.89 6.80
N LYS A 281 29.27 19.15 7.03
CA LYS A 281 28.42 20.16 7.69
C LYS A 281 27.66 21.06 6.74
N LEU A 282 28.21 21.26 5.54
CA LEU A 282 27.63 22.11 4.51
C LEU A 282 27.58 21.34 3.20
N ILE A 283 26.42 21.30 2.57
CA ILE A 283 26.22 20.72 1.24
C ILE A 283 25.66 21.80 0.33
N TYR A 284 26.27 21.98 -0.82
CA TYR A 284 25.77 22.83 -1.88
C TYR A 284 25.62 22.02 -3.17
N VAL A 285 24.42 22.04 -3.74
CA VAL A 285 24.12 21.43 -5.03
C VAL A 285 23.60 22.50 -5.97
N GLU A 286 24.15 22.57 -7.17
CA GLU A 286 23.69 23.46 -8.23
C GLU A 286 23.45 22.66 -9.50
N ILE A 287 22.25 22.75 -10.07
CA ILE A 287 21.90 22.15 -11.35
C ILE A 287 21.54 23.30 -12.30
N LYS A 288 22.18 23.32 -13.48
CA LYS A 288 21.99 24.36 -14.50
C LYS A 288 21.51 23.78 -15.81
N ASN A 289 20.98 24.66 -16.67
CA ASN A 289 20.59 24.32 -18.04
C ASN A 289 19.55 23.20 -18.09
N ILE A 290 18.61 23.20 -17.15
CA ILE A 290 17.57 22.20 -17.03
C ILE A 290 16.61 22.31 -18.22
N ASN A 291 16.45 21.19 -18.91
CA ASN A 291 15.34 20.96 -19.83
C ASN A 291 14.42 19.92 -19.19
N SER A 292 13.17 20.30 -18.95
CA SER A 292 12.18 19.45 -18.27
C SER A 292 11.88 18.13 -19.01
N ASN A 293 12.19 18.05 -20.30
CA ASN A 293 12.03 16.83 -21.10
C ASN A 293 13.31 16.00 -21.23
N ASP A 294 14.48 16.54 -20.85
CA ASP A 294 15.76 15.83 -20.92
C ASP A 294 16.79 16.41 -19.93
N LEU A 295 16.93 15.76 -18.76
CA LEU A 295 17.89 16.16 -17.73
C LEU A 295 19.33 15.72 -18.04
N ARG A 296 19.58 14.95 -19.10
CA ARG A 296 20.93 14.47 -19.42
C ARG A 296 21.85 15.63 -19.82
N THR A 297 21.29 16.66 -20.45
CA THR A 297 22.03 17.85 -20.88
C THR A 297 22.23 18.89 -19.77
N ALA A 298 21.62 18.70 -18.60
CA ALA A 298 21.78 19.61 -17.47
C ALA A 298 23.12 19.37 -16.77
N ASP A 299 23.77 20.46 -16.38
CA ASP A 299 25.03 20.44 -15.64
C ASP A 299 24.76 20.33 -14.14
N ILE A 300 25.55 19.58 -13.40
CA ILE A 300 25.46 19.49 -11.94
C ILE A 300 26.82 19.77 -11.29
N ALA A 301 26.81 20.57 -10.24
CA ALA A 301 27.94 20.82 -9.36
C ALA A 301 27.57 20.46 -7.92
N LEU A 302 28.45 19.74 -7.25
CA LEU A 302 28.32 19.34 -5.85
C LEU A 302 29.51 19.86 -5.06
N LYS A 303 29.24 20.51 -3.92
CA LYS A 303 30.25 20.89 -2.95
C LYS A 303 29.88 20.40 -1.56
N THR A 304 30.87 19.93 -0.81
CA THR A 304 30.76 19.61 0.62
C THR A 304 31.80 20.42 1.39
N ASN A 305 31.41 21.07 2.49
CA ASN A 305 32.31 21.90 3.29
C ASN A 305 33.07 22.97 2.47
N ASN A 306 32.45 23.47 1.39
CA ASN A 306 33.03 24.39 0.39
C ASN A 306 34.09 23.78 -0.55
N HIS A 307 34.29 22.47 -0.54
CA HIS A 307 35.14 21.75 -1.48
C HIS A 307 34.32 21.09 -2.59
N ASP A 308 34.79 21.19 -3.84
CA ASP A 308 34.17 20.49 -4.97
C ASP A 308 34.29 18.97 -4.79
N VAL A 309 33.20 18.26 -5.01
CA VAL A 309 33.14 16.79 -4.96
C VAL A 309 33.01 16.27 -6.38
N GLU A 310 34.01 15.55 -6.85
CA GLU A 310 33.91 14.82 -8.11
C GLU A 310 32.98 13.62 -7.94
N ILE A 311 31.95 13.57 -8.78
CA ILE A 311 30.96 12.49 -8.84
C ILE A 311 30.91 11.95 -10.26
N ASN A 312 30.79 10.63 -10.41
CA ASN A 312 30.72 9.99 -11.74
C ASN A 312 29.37 10.28 -12.43
N ASP A 313 29.31 10.05 -13.74
CA ASP A 313 28.13 10.35 -14.57
C ASP A 313 26.84 9.67 -14.09
N PHE A 314 26.97 8.45 -13.53
CA PHE A 314 25.83 7.72 -12.97
C PHE A 314 25.27 8.42 -11.73
N THR A 315 26.13 8.79 -10.78
CA THR A 315 25.77 9.52 -9.57
C THR A 315 25.22 10.91 -9.90
N GLN A 316 25.80 11.59 -10.90
CA GLN A 316 25.28 12.86 -11.41
C GLN A 316 23.85 12.71 -11.96
N GLY A 317 23.58 11.64 -12.71
CA GLY A 317 22.24 11.32 -13.23
C GLY A 317 21.22 11.17 -12.11
N ILE A 318 21.52 10.33 -11.11
CA ILE A 318 20.62 10.10 -9.96
C ILE A 318 20.33 11.40 -9.20
N LEU A 319 21.37 12.19 -8.89
CA LEU A 319 21.22 13.44 -8.17
C LEU A 319 20.36 14.44 -8.95
N LYS A 320 20.60 14.57 -10.27
CA LYS A 320 19.80 15.46 -11.13
C LYS A 320 18.34 15.06 -11.16
N GLU A 321 18.04 13.79 -11.41
CA GLU A 321 16.66 13.29 -11.49
C GLU A 321 15.94 13.42 -10.15
N THR A 322 16.60 13.03 -9.06
CA THR A 322 16.00 13.06 -7.71
C THR A 322 15.72 14.50 -7.27
N ILE A 323 16.69 15.40 -7.43
CA ILE A 323 16.53 16.81 -7.04
C ILE A 323 15.50 17.50 -7.91
N PHE A 324 15.55 17.31 -9.24
CA PHE A 324 14.56 17.89 -10.13
C PHE A 324 13.15 17.38 -9.80
N ALA A 325 12.97 16.07 -9.56
CA ALA A 325 11.70 15.50 -9.14
C ALA A 325 11.21 16.13 -7.84
N ILE A 326 12.05 16.21 -6.81
CA ILE A 326 11.71 16.85 -5.54
C ILE A 326 11.26 18.30 -5.76
N VAL A 327 12.01 19.10 -6.52
CA VAL A 327 11.69 20.51 -6.75
C VAL A 327 10.42 20.66 -7.58
N ASN A 328 10.26 19.88 -8.64
CA ASN A 328 9.07 19.93 -9.51
C ASN A 328 7.78 19.61 -8.75
N THR A 329 7.84 18.84 -7.65
CA THR A 329 6.67 18.54 -6.80
C THR A 329 6.15 19.74 -6.00
N LEU A 330 6.94 20.81 -5.92
CA LEU A 330 6.59 22.03 -5.19
C LEU A 330 5.61 22.92 -5.97
N LYS A 331 5.10 22.44 -7.13
CA LYS A 331 4.12 23.11 -7.99
C LYS A 331 4.50 24.56 -8.31
N ILE A 332 5.73 24.72 -8.80
CA ILE A 332 6.23 26.02 -9.22
C ILE A 332 5.56 26.41 -10.54
N ASP A 333 4.97 27.60 -10.59
CA ASP A 333 4.24 28.11 -11.77
C ASP A 333 5.16 28.54 -12.93
N THR A 334 6.47 28.42 -12.75
CA THR A 334 7.50 28.83 -13.71
C THR A 334 8.32 27.65 -14.19
N GLU A 335 8.81 27.74 -15.42
CA GLU A 335 9.74 26.78 -15.99
C GLU A 335 11.05 26.77 -15.18
N ILE A 336 11.44 25.58 -14.69
CA ILE A 336 12.65 25.39 -13.89
C ILE A 336 13.86 25.26 -14.83
N LYS A 337 14.76 26.25 -14.82
CA LYS A 337 15.98 26.28 -15.63
C LYS A 337 17.23 26.02 -14.80
N ASP A 338 17.22 26.49 -13.56
CA ASP A 338 18.31 26.30 -12.61
C ASP A 338 17.75 25.97 -11.23
N ILE A 339 18.40 25.06 -10.51
CA ILE A 339 18.11 24.71 -9.11
C ILE A 339 19.38 24.90 -8.30
N LYS A 340 19.28 25.56 -7.14
CA LYS A 340 20.35 25.60 -6.14
C LYS A 340 19.80 25.18 -4.79
N ILE A 341 20.51 24.27 -4.13
CA ILE A 341 20.14 23.80 -2.80
C ILE A 341 21.36 23.92 -1.90
N GLU A 342 21.15 24.59 -0.77
CA GLU A 342 22.14 24.67 0.30
C GLU A 342 21.56 24.03 1.55
N VAL A 343 22.32 23.09 2.13
CA VAL A 343 21.97 22.40 3.37
C VAL A 343 23.08 22.64 4.38
N GLU A 344 22.76 23.31 5.48
CA GLU A 344 23.66 23.59 6.59
C GLU A 344 23.19 22.79 7.82
N GLU A 345 24.09 22.00 8.39
CA GLU A 345 23.90 21.32 9.67
C GLU A 345 24.22 22.26 10.84
N ARG A 346 23.33 22.34 11.83
CA ARG A 346 23.55 23.10 13.06
C ARG A 346 24.25 22.31 14.14
#